data_AF-I3CFJ8-F1
#
_entry.id   AF-I3CFJ8-F1
#
_cell.length_a   1.000
_cell.length_b   1.000
_cell.length_c   1.000
_cell.angle_alpha   90.00
_cell.angle_beta   90.00
_cell.angle_gamma   90.00
#
_symmetry.space_group_name_H-M   'P 1'
#
loop_
_entity.id
_entity.type
_entity.pdbx_description
1 polymer ?
#
loop_
_entity_poly.entity_id
_entity_poly.type
_entity_poly.pdbx_seq_one_letter_code
_entity_poly.pdbx_strand_id
1 'polypeptide(L)'
;MVLNMTNLLLTTLVFTFLLPPKIEQPIDMPLWKAVVYANVIVIGKVTSLSESDNSFTADFQITSILKGSSIKDDRKVTFYIEKHKSLLKNCLKQDCMVFLDDSHDSNWIFLLDWSKAIINISKETAFTQMVKQEILQQVTDVKKVHDYLNRNSLNEELTVKQFLVDIFDKEKVHKACDQLQTRDVSIAPALIKYMDDRRVLPYPGLALNSPHVFDDGSVEGITHYSPDLVIDLLDTMLGVITGAGSELYNEGTEEIRKERVFFWHVWLCHKQPVFCE
;
A
#
# COMPACT_ATOMS: atom_id res chain seq x y z
N MET A 1 40.46 41.26 -47.65
CA MET A 1 39.27 40.38 -47.56
C MET A 1 39.52 39.47 -46.36
N VAL A 2 38.90 39.79 -45.22
CA VAL A 2 39.21 39.19 -43.91
C VAL A 2 38.35 37.93 -43.74
N LEU A 3 38.98 36.79 -43.51
CA LEU A 3 38.30 35.54 -43.14
C LEU A 3 37.78 35.65 -41.70
N ASN A 4 36.46 35.56 -41.53
CA ASN A 4 35.81 35.35 -40.23
C ASN A 4 35.90 33.86 -39.87
N MET A 5 36.70 33.52 -38.86
CA MET A 5 36.63 32.24 -38.15
C MET A 5 35.54 32.34 -37.08
N THR A 6 34.38 31.75 -37.34
CA THR A 6 33.38 31.46 -36.29
C THR A 6 33.78 30.17 -35.58
N ASN A 7 34.29 30.32 -34.35
CA ASN A 7 34.46 29.26 -33.38
C ASN A 7 33.10 28.63 -33.04
N LEU A 8 32.88 27.40 -33.49
CA LEU A 8 31.77 26.57 -33.06
C LEU A 8 32.18 25.85 -31.76
N LEU A 9 31.87 26.46 -30.62
CA LEU A 9 32.07 25.87 -29.29
C LEU A 9 31.00 24.80 -29.05
N LEU A 10 31.36 23.55 -29.33
CA LEU A 10 30.58 22.36 -29.01
C LEU A 10 30.63 22.17 -27.48
N THR A 11 29.61 22.65 -26.77
CA THR A 11 29.44 22.38 -25.34
C THR A 11 28.70 21.05 -25.19
N THR A 12 29.46 19.96 -25.15
CA THR A 12 28.96 18.64 -24.77
C THR A 12 28.65 18.69 -23.27
N LEU A 13 27.38 18.95 -22.92
CA LEU A 13 26.89 18.81 -21.55
C LEU A 13 26.90 17.31 -21.22
N VAL A 14 27.97 16.85 -20.58
CA VAL A 14 28.03 15.51 -19.99
C VAL A 14 27.10 15.54 -18.77
N PHE A 15 25.85 15.10 -18.96
CA PHE A 15 25.01 14.67 -17.85
C PHE A 15 25.61 13.37 -17.32
N THR A 16 26.60 13.50 -16.43
CA THR A 16 26.94 12.41 -15.52
C THR A 16 25.69 12.13 -14.71
N PHE A 17 25.02 11.01 -15.01
CA PHE A 17 24.06 10.39 -14.12
C PHE A 17 24.82 10.01 -12.85
N LEU A 18 24.98 10.97 -11.95
CA LEU A 18 25.29 10.70 -10.56
C LEU A 18 24.08 9.93 -10.05
N LEU A 19 24.18 8.60 -10.07
CA LEU A 19 23.27 7.76 -9.29
C LEU A 19 23.28 8.38 -7.88
N PRO A 20 22.13 8.83 -7.37
CA PRO A 20 22.09 9.41 -6.04
C PRO A 20 22.75 8.42 -5.09
N PRO A 21 23.54 8.90 -4.12
CA PRO A 21 24.19 8.01 -3.15
C PRO A 21 23.12 7.07 -2.61
N LYS A 22 23.44 5.77 -2.53
CA LYS A 22 22.54 4.75 -2.02
C LYS A 22 22.30 5.06 -0.54
N ILE A 23 21.32 5.90 -0.25
CA ILE A 23 20.92 6.26 1.11
C ILE A 23 20.39 4.97 1.72
N GLU A 24 21.05 4.49 2.76
CA GLU A 24 20.58 3.35 3.53
C GLU A 24 19.21 3.70 4.11
N GLN A 25 18.18 2.96 3.70
CA GLN A 25 16.83 3.21 4.16
C GLN A 25 16.71 2.69 5.60
N PRO A 26 16.25 3.51 6.56
CA PRO A 26 16.07 3.10 7.95
C PRO A 26 14.81 2.24 8.14
N ILE A 27 14.39 1.52 7.10
CA ILE A 27 13.17 0.70 7.06
C ILE A 27 13.51 -0.70 6.50
N ASP A 28 12.83 -1.74 6.98
CA ASP A 28 13.05 -3.14 6.62
C ASP A 28 12.14 -3.64 5.49
N MET A 29 11.46 -2.73 4.79
CA MET A 29 10.71 -3.02 3.57
C MET A 29 10.92 -1.92 2.52
N PRO A 30 10.58 -2.16 1.24
CA PRO A 30 10.64 -1.13 0.21
C PRO A 30 9.83 0.11 0.60
N LEU A 31 10.40 1.30 0.41
CA LEU A 31 9.76 2.57 0.79
C LEU A 31 8.35 2.73 0.22
N TRP A 32 8.12 2.39 -1.04
CA TRP A 32 6.80 2.47 -1.66
C TRP A 32 5.77 1.63 -0.90
N LYS A 33 6.19 0.44 -0.44
CA LYS A 33 5.36 -0.51 0.32
C LYS A 33 4.97 0.13 1.65
N ALA A 34 5.96 0.65 2.39
CA ALA A 34 5.72 1.35 3.66
C ALA A 34 4.76 2.54 3.52
N VAL A 35 4.94 3.35 2.47
CA VAL A 35 4.12 4.54 2.23
C VAL A 35 2.69 4.17 1.80
N VAL A 36 2.50 3.13 0.99
CA VAL A 36 1.17 2.76 0.52
C VAL A 36 0.32 2.12 1.62
N TYR A 37 0.92 1.27 2.47
CA TYR A 37 0.20 0.63 3.59
C TYR A 37 -0.16 1.60 4.72
N ALA A 38 0.63 2.63 4.97
CA ALA A 38 0.31 3.57 6.05
C ALA A 38 -0.85 4.49 5.62
N ASN A 39 -1.98 4.45 6.31
CA ASN A 39 -3.05 5.46 6.11
C ASN A 39 -2.57 6.83 6.54
N VAL A 40 -1.75 6.87 7.60
CA VAL A 40 -1.22 8.09 8.18
C VAL A 40 0.29 7.98 8.38
N ILE A 41 1.01 9.02 7.98
CA ILE A 41 2.44 9.17 8.24
C ILE A 41 2.67 10.51 8.92
N VAL A 42 3.24 10.48 10.12
CA VAL A 42 3.47 11.70 10.93
C VAL A 42 4.90 11.81 11.39
N ILE A 43 5.27 13.05 11.72
CA ILE A 43 6.46 13.37 12.51
C ILE A 43 5.97 13.93 13.85
N GLY A 44 6.59 13.50 14.93
CA GLY A 44 6.28 14.01 16.25
C GLY A 44 7.14 13.39 17.34
N LYS A 45 6.72 13.55 18.59
CA LYS A 45 7.48 13.10 19.76
C LYS A 45 6.59 12.30 20.70
N VAL A 46 7.16 11.24 21.28
CA VAL A 46 6.51 10.57 22.41
C VAL A 46 6.66 11.46 23.64
N THR A 47 5.54 11.91 24.21
CA THR A 47 5.49 12.77 25.40
C THR A 47 5.28 11.97 26.68
N SER A 48 4.57 10.85 26.60
CA SER A 48 4.33 9.94 27.72
C SER A 48 4.24 8.49 27.24
N LEU A 49 4.52 7.54 28.13
CA LEU A 49 4.31 6.11 27.92
C LEU A 49 3.57 5.55 29.14
N SER A 50 2.48 4.82 28.90
CA SER A 50 1.75 4.08 29.93
C SER A 50 1.66 2.61 29.55
N GLU A 51 1.90 1.73 30.51
CA GLU A 51 1.92 0.27 30.35
C GLU A 51 0.70 -0.34 31.05
N SER A 52 0.05 -1.30 30.38
CA SER A 52 -0.92 -2.21 30.99
C SER A 52 -0.47 -3.66 30.72
N ASP A 53 -1.14 -4.64 31.34
CA ASP A 53 -0.73 -6.04 31.33
C ASP A 53 -0.45 -6.62 29.93
N ASN A 54 -1.11 -6.09 28.89
CA ASN A 54 -0.99 -6.57 27.51
C ASN A 54 -0.78 -5.46 26.45
N SER A 55 -0.54 -4.20 26.84
CA SER A 55 -0.42 -3.11 25.85
C SER A 55 0.38 -1.90 26.36
N PHE A 56 0.80 -1.05 25.42
CA PHE A 56 1.53 0.18 25.68
C PHE A 56 0.84 1.35 24.99
N THR A 57 0.37 2.35 25.73
CA THR A 57 -0.11 3.59 25.11
C THR A 57 1.00 4.63 25.14
N ALA A 58 1.20 5.34 24.03
CA ALA A 58 2.11 6.48 23.98
C ALA A 58 1.35 7.73 23.60
N ASP A 59 1.44 8.76 24.44
CA ASP A 59 0.95 10.07 24.05
C ASP A 59 1.93 10.63 23.02
N PHE A 60 1.42 11.00 21.84
CA PHE A 60 2.24 11.47 20.73
C PHE A 60 1.90 12.91 20.39
N GLN A 61 2.88 13.79 20.52
CA GLN A 61 2.74 15.17 20.05
C GLN A 61 3.14 15.22 18.58
N ILE A 62 2.16 15.36 17.70
CA ILE A 62 2.37 15.49 16.26
C ILE A 62 2.89 16.91 15.97
N THR A 63 3.96 17.00 15.20
CA THR A 63 4.54 18.27 14.73
C THR A 63 4.35 18.46 13.23
N SER A 64 4.17 17.37 12.48
CA SER A 64 3.89 17.43 11.05
C SER A 64 3.16 16.17 10.58
N ILE A 65 2.23 16.33 9.65
CA ILE A 65 1.53 15.24 8.97
C ILE A 65 2.06 15.18 7.54
N LEU A 66 2.58 14.03 7.13
CA LEU A 66 3.10 13.79 5.78
C LEU A 66 2.05 13.14 4.88
N LYS A 67 1.25 12.21 5.43
CA LYS A 67 0.14 11.50 4.76
C LYS A 67 -1.02 11.34 5.73
N GLY A 68 -2.25 11.35 5.23
CA GLY A 68 -3.48 11.19 6.02
C GLY A 68 -4.11 12.55 6.38
N SER A 69 -5.44 12.58 6.49
CA SER A 69 -6.22 13.83 6.67
C SER A 69 -6.96 13.93 8.02
N SER A 70 -6.81 12.93 8.91
CA SER A 70 -7.72 12.68 10.02
C SER A 70 -7.15 12.87 11.43
N ILE A 71 -5.84 13.05 11.61
CA ILE A 71 -5.33 13.22 12.98
C ILE A 71 -5.45 14.68 13.41
N LYS A 72 -6.48 14.96 14.22
CA LYS A 72 -6.59 16.21 14.98
C LYS A 72 -5.42 16.30 15.95
N ASP A 73 -4.83 17.50 16.07
CA ASP A 73 -3.81 17.80 17.06
C ASP A 73 -4.27 17.27 18.45
N ASP A 74 -3.41 16.48 19.10
CA ASP A 74 -3.56 15.89 20.44
C ASP A 74 -4.24 14.49 20.59
N ARG A 75 -4.31 13.65 19.54
CA ARG A 75 -4.73 12.25 19.72
C ARG A 75 -3.67 11.40 20.45
N LYS A 76 -4.12 10.61 21.42
CA LYS A 76 -3.34 9.50 21.99
C LYS A 76 -3.20 8.39 20.95
N VAL A 77 -1.98 7.90 20.74
CA VAL A 77 -1.74 6.77 19.85
C VAL A 77 -1.51 5.55 20.75
N THR A 78 -2.19 4.44 20.48
CA THR A 78 -2.09 3.25 21.32
C THR A 78 -1.46 2.12 20.56
N PHE A 79 -0.53 1.45 21.24
CA PHE A 79 0.35 0.46 20.66
C PHE A 79 0.14 -0.87 21.38
N TYR A 80 -0.05 -1.95 20.63
CA TYR A 80 -0.36 -3.25 21.22
C TYR A 80 0.82 -4.21 21.21
N ILE A 81 1.99 -3.79 20.68
CA ILE A 81 3.06 -4.73 20.35
C ILE A 81 4.32 -4.42 21.16
N GLU A 82 4.71 -5.38 22.00
CA GLU A 82 5.89 -5.30 22.87
C GLU A 82 7.19 -5.06 22.08
N LYS A 83 7.25 -5.55 20.83
CA LYS A 83 8.41 -5.40 19.92
C LYS A 83 8.77 -3.94 19.63
N HIS A 84 7.80 -3.02 19.75
CA HIS A 84 8.01 -1.59 19.51
C HIS A 84 8.35 -0.79 20.77
N LYS A 85 8.29 -1.40 21.96
CA LYS A 85 8.54 -0.73 23.26
C LYS A 85 9.93 -0.09 23.31
N SER A 86 10.96 -0.78 22.83
CA SER A 86 12.34 -0.27 22.81
C SER A 86 12.51 0.92 21.85
N LEU A 87 11.85 0.86 20.68
CA LEU A 87 11.86 1.94 19.69
C LEU A 87 11.16 3.20 20.20
N LEU A 88 10.02 3.04 20.85
CA LEU A 88 9.28 4.14 21.48
C LEU A 88 10.10 4.82 22.57
N LYS A 89 10.80 4.06 23.41
CA LYS A 89 11.71 4.62 24.42
C LYS A 89 12.80 5.49 23.80
N ASN A 90 13.33 5.11 22.64
CA ASN A 90 14.31 5.90 21.91
C ASN A 90 13.73 7.19 21.30
N CYS A 91 12.41 7.25 21.16
CA CYS A 91 11.68 8.41 20.64
C CYS A 91 11.11 9.32 21.75
N LEU A 92 11.36 9.00 23.02
CA LEU A 92 11.02 9.90 24.13
C LEU A 92 11.76 11.22 23.96
N LYS A 93 11.00 12.31 23.80
CA LYS A 93 11.51 13.69 23.66
C LYS A 93 12.37 13.94 22.41
N GLN A 94 12.40 13.02 21.44
CA GLN A 94 13.06 13.20 20.15
C GLN A 94 12.02 13.12 19.04
N ASP A 95 12.26 13.83 17.93
CA ASP A 95 11.38 13.71 16.77
C ASP A 95 11.54 12.31 16.16
N CYS A 96 10.42 11.67 15.85
CA CYS A 96 10.38 10.42 15.12
C CYS A 96 9.31 10.47 14.04
N MET A 97 9.58 9.75 12.97
CA MET A 97 8.60 9.47 11.94
C MET A 97 7.89 8.17 12.30
N VAL A 98 6.56 8.17 12.18
CA VAL A 98 5.72 7.03 12.53
C VAL A 98 4.77 6.72 11.38
N PHE A 99 4.73 5.45 11.01
CA PHE A 99 3.82 4.91 9.98
C PHE A 99 2.67 4.20 10.67
N LEU A 100 1.46 4.73 10.45
CA LEU A 100 0.28 4.41 11.23
C LEU A 100 -0.82 3.87 10.32
N ASP A 101 -1.54 2.90 10.87
CA ASP A 101 -2.81 2.38 10.34
C ASP A 101 -3.95 3.05 11.13
N ASP A 102 -4.83 3.76 10.41
CA ASP A 102 -5.98 4.43 11.00
C ASP A 102 -7.16 3.47 10.89
N SER A 103 -7.47 2.76 11.98
CA SER A 103 -8.63 1.87 11.96
C SER A 103 -9.89 2.73 11.86
N HIS A 104 -10.57 2.65 10.73
CA HIS A 104 -11.76 3.46 10.46
C HIS A 104 -12.91 3.23 11.47
N ASP A 105 -12.88 2.09 12.18
CA ASP A 105 -13.92 1.68 13.15
C ASP A 105 -13.58 2.01 14.62
N SER A 106 -12.42 2.62 14.88
CA SER A 106 -12.01 2.88 16.25
C SER A 106 -11.34 4.25 16.40
N ASN A 107 -11.42 4.84 17.60
CA ASN A 107 -10.66 6.05 17.92
C ASN A 107 -9.15 5.75 18.11
N TRP A 108 -8.73 4.51 17.89
CA TRP A 108 -7.36 4.06 18.04
C TRP A 108 -6.66 4.13 16.68
N ILE A 109 -5.39 4.53 16.74
CA ILE A 109 -4.48 4.49 15.62
C ILE A 109 -3.43 3.45 15.96
N PHE A 110 -3.24 2.49 15.07
CA PHE A 110 -2.34 1.38 15.28
C PHE A 110 -1.00 1.67 14.60
N LEU A 111 0.07 1.18 15.21
CA LEU A 111 1.37 1.14 14.56
C LEU A 111 1.41 -0.08 13.65
N LEU A 112 1.81 0.13 12.40
CA LEU A 112 2.00 -0.98 11.48
C LEU A 112 3.00 -2.00 12.05
N ASP A 113 2.70 -3.28 11.90
CA ASP A 113 3.37 -4.38 12.61
C ASP A 113 4.75 -4.79 12.01
N TRP A 114 5.64 -3.84 11.74
CA TRP A 114 6.96 -4.10 11.17
C TRP A 114 8.08 -3.44 11.98
N SER A 115 9.31 -3.97 11.88
CA SER A 115 10.35 -3.74 12.90
C SER A 115 10.88 -2.30 12.93
N LYS A 116 10.64 -1.52 11.87
CA LYS A 116 11.06 -0.11 11.76
C LYS A 116 9.92 0.85 11.40
N ALA A 117 8.71 0.57 11.89
CA ALA A 117 7.56 1.47 11.76
C ALA A 117 7.74 2.83 12.50
N ILE A 118 8.74 2.91 13.40
CA ILE A 118 9.16 4.13 14.08
C ILE A 118 10.63 4.40 13.78
N ILE A 119 10.93 5.61 13.33
CA ILE A 119 12.27 6.00 12.91
C ILE A 119 12.65 7.29 13.61
N ASN A 120 13.74 7.28 14.40
CA ASN A 120 14.29 8.49 14.99
C ASN A 120 14.77 9.43 13.87
N ILE A 121 14.30 10.66 13.88
CA ILE A 121 14.71 11.70 12.94
C ILE A 121 15.15 12.93 13.72
N SER A 122 16.40 13.35 13.51
CA SER A 122 16.93 14.49 14.26
C SER A 122 16.38 15.84 13.79
N LYS A 123 16.02 15.97 12.49
CA LYS A 123 15.29 17.08 11.78
C LYS A 123 14.80 16.56 10.40
N GLU A 124 14.29 17.42 9.51
CA GLU A 124 13.99 17.08 8.11
C GLU A 124 15.20 16.41 7.43
N THR A 125 15.20 15.08 7.44
CA THR A 125 16.30 14.27 6.94
C THR A 125 16.14 14.02 5.44
N ALA A 126 17.20 13.55 4.78
CA ALA A 126 17.10 13.02 3.43
C ALA A 126 15.98 11.96 3.31
N PHE A 127 15.81 11.12 4.35
CA PHE A 127 14.73 10.15 4.41
C PHE A 127 13.33 10.80 4.48
N THR A 128 13.17 11.91 5.21
CA THR A 128 11.91 12.67 5.22
C THR A 128 11.56 13.18 3.83
N GLN A 129 12.54 13.66 3.07
CA GLN A 129 12.32 14.08 1.69
C GLN A 129 11.96 12.91 0.78
N MET A 130 12.62 11.75 0.94
CA MET A 130 12.30 10.54 0.20
C MET A 130 10.85 10.10 0.43
N VAL A 131 10.37 10.15 1.68
CA VAL A 131 8.97 9.83 2.02
C VAL A 131 8.00 10.81 1.36
N LYS A 132 8.27 12.13 1.43
CA LYS A 132 7.44 13.15 0.77
C LYS A 132 7.39 12.95 -0.75
N GLN A 133 8.53 12.65 -1.37
CA GLN A 133 8.64 12.38 -2.80
C GLN A 133 7.87 11.12 -3.18
N GLU A 134 7.99 10.03 -2.41
CA GLU A 134 7.25 8.79 -2.63
C GLU A 134 5.74 9.03 -2.55
N ILE A 135 5.26 9.77 -1.54
CA ILE A 135 3.83 10.12 -1.41
C ILE A 135 3.33 10.84 -2.67
N LEU A 136 4.06 11.84 -3.15
CA LEU A 136 3.70 12.59 -4.37
C LEU A 136 3.76 11.71 -5.62
N GLN A 137 4.76 10.84 -5.70
CA GLN A 137 4.95 9.92 -6.81
C GLN A 137 3.80 8.93 -6.90
N GLN A 138 3.39 8.31 -5.79
CA GLN A 138 2.25 7.37 -5.76
C GLN A 138 0.95 8.01 -6.24
N VAL A 139 0.66 9.26 -5.85
CA VAL A 139 -0.53 9.98 -6.36
C VAL A 139 -0.46 10.16 -7.89
N THR A 140 0.73 10.45 -8.41
CA THR A 140 0.95 10.60 -9.86
C THR A 140 0.82 9.25 -10.57
N ASP A 141 1.43 8.21 -10.03
CA ASP A 141 1.43 6.85 -10.58
C ASP A 141 0.03 6.28 -10.65
N VAL A 142 -0.78 6.43 -9.59
CA VAL A 142 -2.17 5.97 -9.57
C VAL A 142 -2.97 6.58 -10.71
N LYS A 143 -2.79 7.89 -10.96
CA LYS A 143 -3.45 8.56 -12.09
C LYS A 143 -3.00 7.98 -13.43
N LYS A 144 -1.69 7.78 -13.63
CA LYS A 144 -1.15 7.23 -14.87
C LYS A 144 -1.62 5.80 -15.12
N VAL A 145 -1.58 4.96 -14.09
CA VAL A 145 -2.08 3.57 -14.14
C VAL A 145 -3.56 3.57 -14.50
N HIS A 146 -4.37 4.38 -13.83
CA HIS A 146 -5.79 4.49 -14.13
C HIS A 146 -6.05 4.90 -15.59
N ASP A 147 -5.33 5.93 -16.08
CA ASP A 147 -5.41 6.38 -17.47
C ASP A 147 -4.99 5.27 -18.46
N TYR A 148 -3.92 4.53 -18.15
CA TYR A 148 -3.43 3.43 -18.98
C TYR A 148 -4.45 2.30 -19.07
N LEU A 149 -4.94 1.81 -17.92
CA LEU A 149 -5.89 0.68 -17.85
C LEU A 149 -7.19 0.98 -18.61
N ASN A 150 -7.63 2.24 -18.61
CA ASN A 150 -8.85 2.67 -19.29
C ASN A 150 -8.68 2.86 -20.81
N ARG A 151 -7.49 3.22 -21.28
CA ARG A 151 -7.24 3.49 -22.72
C ARG A 151 -6.76 2.29 -23.50
N ASN A 152 -6.21 1.29 -22.81
CA ASN A 152 -5.58 0.14 -23.46
C ASN A 152 -6.40 -1.14 -23.22
N SER A 153 -6.39 -2.00 -24.24
CA SER A 153 -6.81 -3.39 -24.11
C SER A 153 -5.73 -4.15 -23.35
N LEU A 154 -6.14 -4.95 -22.36
CA LEU A 154 -5.21 -5.74 -21.55
C LEU A 154 -5.23 -7.20 -21.97
N ASN A 155 -4.10 -7.87 -21.78
CA ASN A 155 -4.06 -9.33 -21.81
C ASN A 155 -5.02 -9.88 -20.75
N GLU A 156 -5.66 -11.02 -21.04
CA GLU A 156 -6.64 -11.66 -20.15
C GLU A 156 -7.89 -10.81 -19.80
N GLU A 157 -8.09 -9.64 -20.41
CA GLU A 157 -9.25 -8.79 -20.11
C GLU A 157 -10.59 -9.49 -20.38
N LEU A 158 -10.67 -10.28 -21.45
CA LEU A 158 -11.86 -11.08 -21.75
C LEU A 158 -12.10 -12.17 -20.70
N THR A 159 -11.04 -12.81 -20.22
CA THR A 159 -11.10 -13.80 -19.13
C THR A 159 -11.67 -13.17 -17.87
N VAL A 160 -11.17 -11.99 -17.48
CA VAL A 160 -11.68 -11.26 -16.30
C VAL A 160 -13.12 -10.80 -16.49
N LYS A 161 -13.49 -10.30 -17.67
CA LYS A 161 -14.90 -9.95 -17.96
C LYS A 161 -15.83 -11.15 -17.81
N GLN A 162 -15.42 -12.31 -18.31
CA GLN A 162 -16.20 -13.54 -18.17
C GLN A 162 -16.32 -13.96 -16.69
N PHE A 163 -15.22 -13.89 -15.93
CA PHE A 163 -15.24 -14.10 -14.49
C PHE A 163 -16.24 -13.18 -13.78
N LEU A 164 -16.25 -11.88 -14.09
CA LEU A 164 -17.17 -10.89 -13.51
C LEU A 164 -18.65 -11.11 -13.88
N VAL A 165 -18.93 -11.89 -14.92
CA VAL A 165 -20.27 -12.37 -15.25
C VAL A 165 -20.59 -13.64 -14.47
N ASP A 166 -19.67 -14.60 -14.46
CA ASP A 166 -19.89 -15.92 -13.85
C ASP A 166 -19.98 -15.87 -12.32
N ILE A 167 -19.42 -14.86 -11.65
CA ILE A 167 -19.55 -14.68 -10.19
C ILE A 167 -20.98 -14.31 -9.75
N PHE A 168 -21.85 -13.92 -10.69
CA PHE A 168 -23.28 -13.69 -10.46
C PHE A 168 -24.16 -14.90 -10.77
N ASP A 169 -23.55 -16.02 -11.19
CA ASP A 169 -24.22 -17.28 -11.49
C ASP A 169 -23.82 -18.33 -10.45
N LYS A 170 -24.79 -18.74 -9.62
CA LYS A 170 -24.59 -19.67 -8.49
C LYS A 170 -23.91 -20.97 -8.90
N GLU A 171 -24.21 -21.46 -10.09
CA GLU A 171 -23.68 -22.73 -10.59
C GLU A 171 -22.25 -22.60 -11.12
N LYS A 172 -21.79 -21.37 -11.36
CA LYS A 172 -20.47 -21.10 -11.95
C LYS A 172 -19.48 -20.44 -11.01
N VAL A 173 -19.94 -19.69 -10.01
CA VAL A 173 -19.08 -18.85 -9.15
C VAL A 173 -17.87 -19.59 -8.58
N HIS A 174 -18.06 -20.81 -8.04
CA HIS A 174 -16.94 -21.60 -7.48
C HIS A 174 -15.93 -21.98 -8.56
N LYS A 175 -16.40 -22.51 -9.69
CA LYS A 175 -15.53 -22.86 -10.82
C LYS A 175 -14.79 -21.64 -11.38
N ALA A 176 -15.46 -20.49 -11.45
CA ALA A 176 -14.87 -19.24 -11.91
C ALA A 176 -13.76 -18.76 -10.96
N CYS A 177 -13.98 -18.86 -9.65
CA CYS A 177 -12.98 -18.59 -8.62
C CYS A 177 -11.79 -19.53 -8.71
N ASP A 178 -12.02 -20.85 -8.79
CA ASP A 178 -10.96 -21.86 -8.91
C ASP A 178 -10.10 -21.61 -10.16
N GLN A 179 -10.76 -21.34 -11.30
CA GLN A 179 -10.07 -21.05 -12.55
C GLN A 179 -9.20 -19.79 -12.46
N LEU A 180 -9.67 -18.76 -11.75
CA LEU A 180 -8.93 -17.52 -11.58
C LEU A 180 -7.71 -17.71 -10.66
N GLN A 181 -7.86 -18.48 -9.57
CA GLN A 181 -6.77 -18.77 -8.62
C GLN A 181 -5.62 -19.57 -9.23
N THR A 182 -5.86 -20.35 -10.28
CA THR A 182 -4.80 -21.08 -11.00
C THR A 182 -4.01 -20.21 -11.98
N ARG A 183 -4.39 -18.94 -12.15
CA ARG A 183 -3.67 -18.01 -13.05
C ARG A 183 -2.41 -17.49 -12.38
N ASP A 184 -1.42 -17.17 -13.19
CA ASP A 184 -0.22 -16.49 -12.73
C ASP A 184 -0.45 -14.97 -12.60
N VAL A 185 0.58 -14.28 -12.09
CA VAL A 185 0.57 -12.83 -11.84
C VAL A 185 0.27 -11.97 -13.08
N SER A 186 0.37 -12.51 -14.31
CA SER A 186 0.11 -11.75 -15.53
C SER A 186 -1.35 -11.33 -15.71
N ILE A 187 -2.29 -11.95 -15.01
CA ILE A 187 -3.71 -11.55 -15.02
C ILE A 187 -3.99 -10.30 -14.15
N ALA A 188 -3.08 -9.97 -13.22
CA ALA A 188 -3.28 -8.90 -12.26
C ALA A 188 -3.67 -7.55 -12.89
N PRO A 189 -3.06 -7.05 -13.98
CA PRO A 189 -3.47 -5.79 -14.60
C PRO A 189 -4.94 -5.78 -15.03
N ALA A 190 -5.44 -6.91 -15.56
CA ALA A 190 -6.83 -7.03 -15.97
C ALA A 190 -7.79 -7.05 -14.78
N LEU A 191 -7.42 -7.70 -13.67
CA LEU A 191 -8.20 -7.64 -12.42
C LEU A 191 -8.20 -6.23 -11.83
N ILE A 192 -7.04 -5.56 -11.78
CA ILE A 192 -6.89 -4.21 -11.22
C ILE A 192 -7.73 -3.19 -11.99
N LYS A 193 -7.88 -3.35 -13.31
CA LYS A 193 -8.79 -2.53 -14.14
C LYS A 193 -10.24 -2.54 -13.65
N TYR A 194 -10.70 -3.66 -13.08
CA TYR A 194 -12.07 -3.81 -12.56
C TYR A 194 -12.15 -3.76 -11.04
N MET A 195 -11.05 -3.44 -10.36
CA MET A 195 -10.99 -3.42 -8.89
C MET A 195 -12.03 -2.51 -8.26
N ASP A 196 -12.46 -1.45 -8.96
CA ASP A 196 -13.43 -0.49 -8.44
C ASP A 196 -14.91 -0.94 -8.59
N ASP A 197 -15.18 -2.20 -8.91
CA ASP A 197 -16.54 -2.72 -9.06
C ASP A 197 -17.27 -2.87 -7.70
N ARG A 198 -18.28 -2.02 -7.48
CA ARG A 198 -19.09 -1.96 -6.25
C ARG A 198 -20.38 -2.77 -6.29
N ARG A 199 -20.59 -3.61 -7.31
CA ARG A 199 -21.80 -4.45 -7.35
C ARG A 199 -21.81 -5.41 -6.15
N VAL A 200 -22.99 -5.57 -5.54
CA VAL A 200 -23.22 -6.51 -4.44
C VAL A 200 -23.21 -7.93 -5.00
N LEU A 201 -22.46 -8.83 -4.36
CA LEU A 201 -22.47 -10.24 -4.71
C LEU A 201 -23.80 -10.87 -4.27
N PRO A 202 -24.46 -11.67 -5.13
CA PRO A 202 -25.78 -12.21 -4.84
C PRO A 202 -25.77 -13.35 -3.80
N TYR A 203 -24.58 -13.81 -3.38
CA TYR A 203 -24.40 -14.95 -2.50
C TYR A 203 -23.53 -14.57 -1.29
N PRO A 204 -24.12 -14.16 -0.16
CA PRO A 204 -23.36 -13.94 1.06
C PRO A 204 -22.71 -15.25 1.52
N GLY A 205 -21.44 -15.19 1.94
CA GLY A 205 -20.70 -16.37 2.43
C GLY A 205 -20.04 -17.23 1.35
N LEU A 206 -19.63 -16.65 0.22
CA LEU A 206 -18.83 -17.35 -0.79
C LEU A 206 -17.46 -17.76 -0.21
N ALA A 207 -17.38 -18.97 0.33
CA ALA A 207 -16.13 -19.53 0.82
C ALA A 207 -15.19 -19.83 -0.35
N LEU A 208 -14.01 -19.22 -0.34
CA LEU A 208 -12.95 -19.51 -1.30
C LEU A 208 -12.09 -20.65 -0.75
N ASN A 209 -12.00 -21.75 -1.49
CA ASN A 209 -11.11 -22.88 -1.16
C ASN A 209 -9.66 -22.57 -1.58
N SER A 210 -9.11 -21.45 -1.10
CA SER A 210 -7.71 -21.12 -1.31
C SER A 210 -6.98 -21.21 0.02
N PRO A 211 -6.05 -22.17 0.19
CA PRO A 211 -5.22 -22.19 1.37
C PRO A 211 -4.36 -20.92 1.41
N HIS A 212 -4.54 -20.07 2.43
CA HIS A 212 -3.68 -18.90 2.60
C HIS A 212 -2.37 -19.34 3.25
N VAL A 213 -1.24 -19.06 2.58
CA VAL A 213 0.10 -19.35 3.11
C VAL A 213 0.67 -18.04 3.66
N PHE A 214 0.88 -17.99 4.96
CA PHE A 214 1.47 -16.83 5.63
C PHE A 214 2.98 -16.76 5.40
N ASP A 215 3.57 -15.59 5.64
CA ASP A 215 5.02 -15.35 5.51
C ASP A 215 5.87 -16.26 6.42
N ASP A 216 5.28 -16.81 7.49
CA ASP A 216 5.91 -17.78 8.39
C ASP A 216 5.79 -19.24 7.92
N GLY A 217 5.15 -19.47 6.76
CA GLY A 217 4.92 -20.78 6.16
C GLY A 217 3.72 -21.54 6.73
N SER A 218 2.95 -20.96 7.65
CA SER A 218 1.68 -21.55 8.11
C SER A 218 0.62 -21.48 7.01
N VAL A 219 -0.29 -22.47 7.00
CA VAL A 219 -1.33 -22.61 5.96
C VAL A 219 -2.70 -22.63 6.60
N GLU A 220 -3.52 -21.63 6.32
CA GLU A 220 -4.95 -21.67 6.64
C GLU A 220 -5.68 -22.45 5.54
N GLY A 221 -6.09 -23.69 5.81
CA GLY A 221 -6.62 -24.61 4.79
C GLY A 221 -7.98 -24.24 4.21
N ILE A 222 -8.77 -23.41 4.90
CA ILE A 222 -10.02 -22.81 4.43
C ILE A 222 -10.05 -21.40 4.98
N THR A 223 -9.78 -20.39 4.14
CA THR A 223 -10.04 -19.03 4.58
C THR A 223 -11.52 -18.70 4.34
N HIS A 224 -12.24 -18.48 5.44
CA HIS A 224 -13.65 -18.13 5.41
C HIS A 224 -13.80 -16.64 5.05
N TYR A 225 -13.53 -16.31 3.79
CA TYR A 225 -13.86 -15.00 3.23
C TYR A 225 -15.34 -14.99 2.86
N SER A 226 -16.07 -13.96 3.30
CA SER A 226 -17.45 -13.72 2.89
C SER A 226 -17.52 -12.37 2.19
N PRO A 227 -17.02 -12.26 0.95
CA PRO A 227 -17.01 -10.98 0.25
C PRO A 227 -18.44 -10.51 -0.01
N ASP A 228 -18.74 -9.26 0.31
CA ASP A 228 -20.05 -8.65 0.09
C ASP A 228 -20.14 -7.98 -1.29
N LEU A 229 -19.04 -7.35 -1.71
CA LEU A 229 -18.92 -6.66 -2.99
C LEU A 229 -17.92 -7.35 -3.92
N VAL A 230 -18.05 -7.08 -5.23
CA VAL A 230 -17.08 -7.56 -6.23
C VAL A 230 -15.66 -7.09 -5.92
N ILE A 231 -15.45 -5.84 -5.51
CA ILE A 231 -14.15 -5.33 -5.06
C ILE A 231 -13.54 -6.16 -3.92
N ASP A 232 -14.35 -6.62 -2.96
CA ASP A 232 -13.86 -7.42 -1.82
C ASP A 232 -13.32 -8.75 -2.34
N LEU A 233 -14.06 -9.41 -3.25
CA LEU A 233 -13.62 -10.63 -3.93
C LEU A 233 -12.36 -10.41 -4.78
N LEU A 234 -12.28 -9.29 -5.50
CA LEU A 234 -11.12 -8.96 -6.34
C LEU A 234 -9.87 -8.68 -5.51
N ASP A 235 -9.97 -8.01 -4.36
CA ASP A 235 -8.84 -7.80 -3.43
C ASP A 235 -8.30 -9.13 -2.93
N THR A 236 -9.18 -10.04 -2.53
CA THR A 236 -8.79 -11.38 -2.08
C THR A 236 -8.10 -12.16 -3.21
N MET A 237 -8.68 -12.15 -4.41
CA MET A 237 -8.10 -12.87 -5.56
C MET A 237 -6.74 -12.31 -5.95
N LEU A 238 -6.60 -10.98 -6.00
CA LEU A 238 -5.31 -10.34 -6.23
C LEU A 238 -4.31 -10.68 -5.12
N GLY A 239 -4.74 -10.73 -3.87
CA GLY A 239 -3.90 -11.16 -2.76
C GLY A 239 -3.35 -12.56 -2.93
N VAL A 240 -4.22 -13.52 -3.29
CA VAL A 240 -3.84 -14.91 -3.56
C VAL A 240 -2.89 -15.01 -4.76
N ILE A 241 -3.21 -14.35 -5.88
CA ILE A 241 -2.44 -14.46 -7.13
C ILE A 241 -1.06 -13.79 -7.01
N THR A 242 -0.98 -12.68 -6.29
CA THR A 242 0.24 -11.85 -6.24
C THR A 242 1.11 -12.12 -5.02
N GLY A 243 0.56 -12.74 -3.97
CA GLY A 243 1.17 -12.84 -2.65
C GLY A 243 1.32 -11.49 -1.93
N ALA A 244 0.76 -10.40 -2.47
CA ALA A 244 0.70 -9.12 -1.79
C ALA A 244 -0.63 -9.06 -1.02
N GLY A 245 -0.58 -9.20 0.30
CA GLY A 245 -1.75 -9.47 1.15
C GLY A 245 -3.03 -8.69 0.82
N SER A 246 -4.17 -9.38 1.00
CA SER A 246 -5.51 -8.76 1.01
C SER A 246 -5.81 -8.21 2.39
N GLU A 247 -6.44 -7.04 2.45
CA GLU A 247 -6.79 -6.40 3.73
C GLU A 247 -8.29 -6.15 3.88
N LEU A 248 -9.09 -6.40 2.84
CA LEU A 248 -10.54 -6.44 2.96
C LEU A 248 -10.97 -7.77 3.59
N TYR A 249 -10.79 -7.86 4.90
CA TYR A 249 -11.49 -8.84 5.72
C TYR A 249 -12.92 -8.32 5.96
N ASN A 250 -13.91 -9.20 5.74
CA ASN A 250 -15.35 -9.06 6.00
C ASN A 250 -15.82 -7.67 6.50
N GLU A 251 -16.68 -6.99 5.73
CA GLU A 251 -17.31 -5.69 6.07
C GLU A 251 -16.38 -4.45 6.01
N GLY A 252 -15.36 -4.43 5.15
CA GLY A 252 -14.53 -3.24 4.94
C GLY A 252 -15.35 -1.98 4.64
N THR A 253 -14.94 -0.82 5.17
CA THR A 253 -15.60 0.47 4.89
C THR A 253 -15.34 0.93 3.44
N GLU A 254 -16.10 1.90 2.93
CA GLU A 254 -15.84 2.45 1.59
C GLU A 254 -14.47 3.17 1.52
N GLU A 255 -14.01 3.72 2.63
CA GLU A 255 -12.69 4.31 2.76
C GLU A 255 -11.58 3.26 2.57
N ILE A 256 -11.67 2.12 3.28
CA ILE A 256 -10.73 0.99 3.11
C ILE A 256 -10.74 0.52 1.65
N ARG A 257 -11.92 0.37 1.05
CA ARG A 257 -12.05 -0.03 -0.37
C ARG A 257 -11.32 0.91 -1.33
N LYS A 258 -11.44 2.23 -1.14
CA LYS A 258 -10.69 3.22 -1.93
C LYS A 258 -9.18 3.08 -1.72
N GLU A 259 -8.74 2.85 -0.49
CA GLU A 259 -7.33 2.63 -0.16
C GLU A 259 -6.79 1.36 -0.81
N ARG A 260 -7.59 0.30 -0.92
CA ARG A 260 -7.21 -0.92 -1.65
C ARG A 260 -7.11 -0.71 -3.15
N VAL A 261 -8.04 0.02 -3.77
CA VAL A 261 -7.91 0.41 -5.18
C VAL A 261 -6.61 1.19 -5.39
N PHE A 262 -6.33 2.17 -4.52
CA PHE A 262 -5.08 2.94 -4.56
C PHE A 262 -3.86 2.03 -4.42
N PHE A 263 -3.87 1.11 -3.45
CA PHE A 263 -2.80 0.13 -3.23
C PHE A 263 -2.49 -0.67 -4.48
N TRP A 264 -3.49 -1.24 -5.13
CA TRP A 264 -3.29 -2.06 -6.32
C TRP A 264 -2.75 -1.28 -7.52
N HIS A 265 -3.16 -0.02 -7.67
CA HIS A 265 -2.60 0.84 -8.71
C HIS A 265 -1.12 1.14 -8.45
N VAL A 266 -0.74 1.46 -7.21
CA VAL A 266 0.67 1.65 -6.82
C VAL A 266 1.47 0.35 -7.03
N TRP A 267 0.94 -0.78 -6.56
CA TRP A 267 1.56 -2.09 -6.74
C TRP A 267 1.84 -2.38 -8.22
N LEU A 268 0.88 -2.09 -9.10
CA LEU A 268 1.02 -2.35 -10.52
C LEU A 268 2.14 -1.51 -11.15
N CYS A 269 2.21 -0.21 -10.83
CA CYS A 269 3.31 0.64 -11.28
C CYS A 269 4.67 0.12 -10.83
N HIS A 270 4.81 -0.25 -9.55
CA HIS A 270 6.09 -0.74 -9.00
C HIS A 270 6.51 -2.12 -9.51
N LYS A 271 5.55 -2.98 -9.85
CA LYS A 271 5.84 -4.32 -10.39
C LYS A 271 5.98 -4.34 -11.91
N GLN A 272 5.30 -3.43 -12.60
CA GLN A 272 5.26 -3.34 -14.04
C GLN A 272 5.30 -1.85 -14.45
N PRO A 273 6.49 -1.21 -14.52
CA PRO A 273 6.63 0.24 -14.74
C PRO A 273 5.95 0.77 -16.01
N VAL A 274 5.76 -0.07 -17.03
CA VAL A 274 5.03 0.28 -18.28
C VAL A 274 3.64 0.90 -18.03
N PHE A 275 3.00 0.60 -16.89
CA PHE A 275 1.68 1.16 -16.55
C PHE A 275 1.73 2.59 -16.00
N CYS A 276 2.92 3.12 -15.67
CA CYS A 276 3.11 4.45 -15.10
C CYS A 276 4.23 5.26 -15.77
N GLU A 277 4.71 4.83 -16.94
CA GLU A 277 5.62 5.60 -17.79
C GLU A 277 4.88 6.71 -18.54
#